data_AF-A0A0G4MKR0-F1
#
_entry.id   AF-A0A0G4MKR0-F1
#
_cell.length_a   1.000
_cell.length_b   1.000
_cell.length_c   1.000
_cell.angle_alpha   90.00
_cell.angle_beta   90.00
_cell.angle_gamma   90.00
#
_symmetry.space_group_name_H-M   'P 1'
#
loop_
_entity.id
_entity.type
_entity.pdbx_description
1 polymer ?
#
loop_
_entity_poly.entity_id
_entity_poly.type
_entity_poly.pdbx_seq_one_letter_code
_entity_poly.pdbx_strand_id
1 'polypeptide(L)'
;MRCRVWNRARGTISAAGGHAAHLNALAYMSDSYFIGTVSRVHRLWRFPFAPSEVADLDPALRAHVERSNRVDGLGDGPDDWAARPTVGMLVSLDHSIYFHDPRRVRADEWMFSEMDTPWA
;
A
#
# COMPACT_ATOMS: atom_id res chain seq x y z
N MET A 1 -9.99 -10.86 6.85
CA MET A 1 -8.73 -10.41 7.50
C MET A 1 -8.65 -8.89 7.36
N ARG A 2 -8.08 -8.15 8.31
CA ARG A 2 -7.96 -6.67 8.22
C ARG A 2 -6.51 -6.25 8.10
N CYS A 3 -6.23 -5.27 7.24
CA CYS A 3 -4.93 -4.63 7.11
C CYS A 3 -4.94 -3.31 7.89
N ARG A 4 -3.97 -3.14 8.79
CA ARG A 4 -3.82 -1.94 9.62
C ARG A 4 -2.46 -1.32 9.38
N VAL A 5 -2.43 -0.02 9.09
CA VAL A 5 -1.19 0.71 8.82
C VAL A 5 -1.26 2.10 9.41
N TRP A 6 -0.10 2.61 9.81
CA TRP A 6 0.10 4.04 10.04
C TRP A 6 0.79 4.61 8.80
N ASN A 7 0.24 5.69 8.26
CA ASN A 7 0.80 6.37 7.11
C ASN A 7 0.86 7.88 7.35
N ARG A 8 1.75 8.53 6.61
CA ARG A 8 1.88 9.98 6.52
C ARG A 8 2.69 10.33 5.28
N ALA A 9 2.45 11.51 4.73
CA ALA A 9 3.35 12.13 3.78
C ALA A 9 4.70 12.41 4.47
N ARG A 10 5.79 12.20 3.73
CA ARG A 10 7.12 12.55 4.22
C ARG A 10 7.30 14.07 4.11
N GLY A 11 7.77 14.69 5.17
CA GLY A 11 7.97 16.14 5.23
C GLY A 11 6.68 16.87 5.60
N THR A 12 6.61 18.16 5.26
CA THR A 12 5.48 19.04 5.57
C THR A 12 4.77 19.43 4.28
N ILE A 13 3.44 19.36 4.27
CA ILE A 13 2.64 19.84 3.15
C ILE A 13 2.63 21.37 3.19
N SER A 14 2.88 22.00 2.03
CA SER A 14 3.00 23.45 1.94
C SER A 14 1.73 24.17 2.37
N ALA A 15 1.89 25.18 3.23
CA ALA A 15 0.81 26.06 3.65
C ALA A 15 0.12 26.80 2.47
N ALA A 16 0.83 27.02 1.36
CA ALA A 16 0.29 27.69 0.18
C ALA A 16 -0.86 26.89 -0.48
N GLY A 17 -0.85 25.56 -0.37
CA GLY A 17 -1.94 24.70 -0.87
C GLY A 17 -3.14 24.63 0.08
N GLY A 18 -3.03 25.24 1.26
CA GLY A 18 -4.06 25.24 2.29
C GLY A 18 -4.50 23.84 2.68
N HIS A 19 -5.74 23.75 3.17
CA HIS A 19 -6.28 22.48 3.64
C HIS A 19 -6.60 21.49 2.49
N ALA A 20 -6.95 21.99 1.31
CA ALA A 20 -7.22 21.16 0.13
C ALA A 20 -6.03 20.29 -0.27
N ALA A 21 -4.79 20.78 -0.08
CA ALA A 21 -3.60 19.98 -0.34
C ALA A 21 -3.52 18.72 0.53
N HIS A 22 -3.95 18.77 1.80
CA HIS A 22 -4.00 17.58 2.65
C HIS A 22 -5.09 16.61 2.21
N LEU A 23 -6.26 17.09 1.78
CA LEU A 23 -7.33 16.23 1.27
C LEU A 23 -6.91 15.53 -0.04
N ASN A 24 -6.25 16.25 -0.95
CA ASN A 24 -5.72 15.68 -2.18
C ASN A 24 -4.61 14.66 -1.90
N ALA A 25 -3.72 14.95 -0.93
CA ALA A 25 -2.70 14.00 -0.50
C ALA A 25 -3.32 12.74 0.10
N LEU A 26 -4.33 12.88 0.97
CA LEU A 26 -5.06 11.75 1.53
C LEU A 26 -5.77 10.94 0.44
N ALA A 27 -6.39 11.59 -0.54
CA ALA A 27 -7.03 10.91 -1.67
C ALA A 27 -6.03 10.07 -2.47
N TYR A 28 -4.88 10.63 -2.82
CA TYR A 28 -3.80 9.91 -3.49
C TYR A 28 -3.28 8.72 -2.65
N MET A 29 -3.06 8.95 -1.36
CA MET A 29 -2.60 7.91 -0.44
C MET A 29 -3.63 6.78 -0.32
N SER A 30 -4.92 7.10 -0.21
CA SER A 30 -5.97 6.09 -0.07
C SER A 30 -6.01 5.14 -1.27
N ASP A 31 -5.89 5.65 -2.50
CA ASP A 31 -5.87 4.80 -3.70
C ASP A 31 -4.65 3.85 -3.71
N SER A 32 -3.49 4.40 -3.35
CA SER A 32 -2.21 3.67 -3.36
C SER A 32 -2.17 2.51 -2.36
N TYR A 33 -2.80 2.67 -1.19
CA TYR A 33 -2.80 1.65 -0.13
C TYR A 33 -4.01 0.72 -0.19
N PHE A 34 -5.14 1.18 -0.73
CA PHE A 34 -6.40 0.44 -0.68
C PHE A 34 -6.37 -0.80 -1.57
N ILE A 35 -6.03 -0.65 -2.86
CA ILE A 35 -6.08 -1.79 -3.80
C ILE A 35 -5.10 -2.90 -3.43
N GLY A 36 -3.97 -2.56 -2.80
CA GLY A 36 -3.01 -3.52 -2.28
C GLY A 36 -3.55 -4.42 -1.17
N THR A 37 -4.67 -4.05 -0.52
CA THR A 37 -5.32 -4.85 0.53
C THR A 37 -5.70 -6.24 0.04
N VAL A 38 -6.18 -6.36 -1.20
CA VAL A 38 -6.55 -7.66 -1.79
C VAL A 38 -5.32 -8.59 -1.86
N SER A 39 -4.21 -8.11 -2.41
CA SER A 39 -2.97 -8.90 -2.48
C SER A 39 -2.47 -9.32 -1.10
N ARG A 40 -2.60 -8.45 -0.09
CA ARG A 40 -2.16 -8.74 1.28
C ARG A 40 -3.05 -9.77 1.97
N VAL A 41 -4.36 -9.61 1.90
CA VAL A 41 -5.33 -10.51 2.54
C VAL A 41 -5.30 -11.90 1.90
N HIS A 42 -5.13 -11.99 0.58
CA HIS A 42 -5.06 -13.26 -0.15
C HIS A 42 -3.63 -13.82 -0.26
N ARG A 43 -2.64 -13.13 0.31
CA ARG A 43 -1.22 -13.52 0.31
C ARG A 43 -0.69 -13.76 -1.12
N LEU A 44 -0.96 -12.83 -2.02
CA LEU A 44 -0.59 -12.91 -3.42
C LEU A 44 0.80 -12.33 -3.69
N TRP A 45 1.54 -12.94 -4.61
CA TRP A 45 2.72 -12.34 -5.20
C TRP A 45 2.31 -11.27 -6.23
N ARG A 46 2.69 -10.01 -6.00
CA ARG A 46 2.19 -8.84 -6.77
C ARG A 46 3.21 -8.14 -7.65
N PHE A 47 4.43 -8.68 -7.75
CA PHE A 47 5.51 -8.05 -8.51
C PHE A 47 5.56 -8.60 -9.96
N PRO A 48 6.01 -7.80 -10.93
CA PRO A 48 5.98 -8.16 -12.35
C PRO A 48 7.13 -9.10 -12.78
N PHE A 49 7.68 -9.87 -11.84
CA PHE A 49 8.78 -10.82 -12.03
C PHE A 49 8.60 -11.97 -11.03
N ALA A 50 9.23 -13.12 -11.26
CA ALA A 50 9.13 -14.27 -10.39
C ALA A 50 9.89 -14.06 -9.05
N PRO A 51 9.46 -14.71 -7.95
CA PRO A 51 10.17 -14.64 -6.66
C PRO A 51 11.65 -15.04 -6.72
N SER A 52 12.01 -15.99 -7.60
CA SER A 52 13.40 -16.42 -7.79
C SER A 52 14.30 -15.32 -8.33
N GLU A 53 13.76 -14.37 -9.09
CA GLU A 53 14.51 -13.29 -9.72
C GLU A 53 14.90 -12.19 -8.71
N VAL A 54 14.34 -12.20 -7.49
CA VAL A 54 14.63 -11.19 -6.45
C VAL A 54 16.13 -11.15 -6.10
N ALA A 55 16.79 -12.31 -6.15
CA ALA A 55 18.22 -12.44 -5.87
C ALA A 55 19.13 -11.78 -6.91
N ASP A 56 18.59 -11.41 -8.08
CA ASP A 56 19.33 -10.79 -9.18
C ASP A 56 18.97 -9.32 -9.37
N LEU A 57 17.98 -8.81 -8.65
CA LEU A 57 17.59 -7.40 -8.71
C LEU A 57 18.70 -6.48 -8.17
N ASP A 58 18.70 -5.24 -8.67
CA ASP A 58 19.45 -4.13 -8.11
C ASP A 58 19.26 -4.07 -6.58
N PRO A 59 20.31 -3.82 -5.78
CA PRO A 59 20.23 -3.86 -4.32
C PRO A 59 19.14 -2.97 -3.73
N ALA A 60 18.89 -1.79 -4.30
CA ALA A 60 17.85 -0.90 -3.79
C ALA A 60 16.45 -1.45 -4.06
N LEU A 61 16.23 -2.01 -5.26
CA LEU A 61 14.96 -2.64 -5.62
C LEU A 61 14.71 -3.91 -4.80
N ARG A 62 15.73 -4.75 -4.63
CA ARG A 62 15.65 -5.95 -3.76
C ARG A 62 15.22 -5.58 -2.34
N ALA A 63 15.91 -4.62 -1.73
CA ALA A 63 15.58 -4.16 -0.37
C ALA A 63 14.17 -3.56 -0.27
N HIS A 64 13.66 -2.96 -1.36
CA HIS A 64 12.29 -2.49 -1.42
C HIS A 64 11.28 -3.65 -1.45
N VAL A 65 11.50 -4.65 -2.30
CA VAL A 65 10.64 -5.84 -2.44
C VAL A 65 10.59 -6.62 -1.13
N GLU A 66 11.75 -6.93 -0.54
CA GLU A 66 11.85 -7.61 0.75
C GLU A 66 11.10 -6.88 1.86
N ARG A 67 11.26 -5.55 1.93
CA ARG A 67 10.56 -4.72 2.91
C ARG A 67 9.05 -4.76 2.71
N SER A 68 8.58 -4.68 1.46
CA SER A 68 7.15 -4.78 1.17
C SER A 68 6.60 -6.14 1.60
N ASN A 69 7.25 -7.24 1.21
CA ASN A 69 6.81 -8.60 1.54
C ASN A 69 6.75 -8.83 3.06
N ARG A 70 7.70 -8.26 3.81
CA ARG A 70 7.68 -8.28 5.28
C ARG A 70 6.47 -7.53 5.86
N VAL A 71 6.19 -6.34 5.37
CA VAL A 71 5.02 -5.53 5.78
C VAL A 71 3.70 -6.18 5.37
N ASP A 72 3.72 -6.96 4.30
CA ASP A 72 2.57 -7.68 3.76
C ASP A 72 2.38 -9.07 4.37
N GLY A 73 3.31 -9.54 5.22
CA GLY A 73 3.22 -10.83 5.90
C GLY A 73 3.38 -12.04 4.96
N LEU A 74 4.10 -11.86 3.85
CA LEU A 74 4.30 -12.89 2.82
C LEU A 74 5.39 -13.91 3.17
N GLY A 75 6.19 -13.65 4.22
CA GLY A 75 7.31 -14.49 4.65
C GLY A 75 8.65 -13.79 4.45
N ASP A 76 9.73 -14.46 4.83
CA ASP A 76 11.05 -13.84 4.97
C ASP A 76 12.00 -14.10 3.79
N GLY A 77 11.59 -14.94 2.82
CA GLY A 77 12.45 -15.22 1.67
C GLY A 77 11.78 -15.85 0.46
N PRO A 78 12.56 -16.07 -0.63
CA PRO A 78 12.06 -16.53 -1.93
C PRO A 78 11.24 -17.82 -1.88
N ASP A 79 11.56 -18.75 -1.00
CA ASP A 79 10.83 -20.02 -0.86
C ASP A 79 9.39 -19.80 -0.37
N ASP A 80 9.19 -18.91 0.61
CA ASP A 80 7.85 -18.54 1.11
C ASP A 80 7.04 -17.84 0.03
N TRP A 81 7.71 -17.06 -0.82
CA TRP A 81 7.10 -16.28 -1.88
C TRP A 81 6.76 -17.12 -3.11
N ALA A 82 7.59 -18.13 -3.44
CA ALA A 82 7.37 -19.07 -4.53
C ALA A 82 6.11 -19.94 -4.30
N ALA A 83 5.74 -20.18 -3.05
CA ALA A 83 4.50 -20.88 -2.69
C ALA A 83 3.23 -20.03 -2.83
N ARG A 84 3.35 -18.74 -3.19
CA ARG A 84 2.20 -17.81 -3.27
C ARG A 84 1.57 -17.82 -4.66
N PRO A 85 0.24 -17.76 -4.77
CA PRO A 85 -0.40 -17.48 -6.04
C PRO A 85 -0.02 -16.08 -6.53
N THR A 86 0.17 -15.94 -7.84
CA THR A 86 0.60 -14.69 -8.48
C THR A 86 -0.59 -13.88 -8.97
N VAL A 87 -0.56 -12.57 -8.76
CA VAL A 87 -1.51 -11.64 -9.36
C VAL A 87 -1.30 -11.62 -10.88
N GLY A 88 -2.31 -12.02 -11.65
CA GLY A 88 -2.29 -11.87 -13.11
C GLY A 88 -2.49 -10.41 -13.54
N MET A 89 -3.50 -9.75 -12.97
CA MET A 89 -3.82 -8.35 -13.23
C MET A 89 -4.53 -7.75 -12.00
N LEU A 90 -4.25 -6.48 -11.72
CA LEU A 90 -4.92 -5.70 -10.68
C LEU A 90 -5.10 -4.27 -11.17
N VAL A 91 -6.32 -3.76 -11.11
CA VAL A 91 -6.67 -2.42 -11.61
C VAL A 91 -7.79 -1.82 -10.76
N SER A 92 -7.69 -0.52 -10.46
CA SER A 92 -8.77 0.22 -9.81
C SER A 92 -9.89 0.47 -10.83
N LEU A 93 -11.12 0.05 -10.51
CA LEU A 93 -12.30 0.30 -11.35
C LEU A 93 -13.03 1.58 -10.91
N ASP A 94 -13.23 1.73 -9.61
CA ASP A 94 -13.78 2.92 -8.97
C ASP A 94 -13.02 3.24 -7.67
N HIS A 95 -13.23 4.45 -7.17
CA HIS A 95 -12.73 4.88 -5.88
C HIS A 95 -13.63 5.99 -5.34
N SER A 96 -14.28 5.74 -4.21
CA SER A 96 -15.18 6.69 -3.57
C SER A 96 -14.66 7.08 -2.20
N ILE A 97 -14.64 8.39 -1.90
CA ILE A 97 -14.13 8.94 -0.65
C ILE A 97 -15.20 9.81 0.00
N TYR A 98 -15.42 9.61 1.30
CA TYR A 98 -16.34 10.40 2.11
C TYR A 98 -15.57 11.08 3.25
N PHE A 99 -15.56 12.42 3.26
CA PHE A 99 -14.92 13.19 4.32
C PHE A 99 -15.93 13.56 5.40
N HIS A 100 -15.81 12.95 6.58
CA HIS A 100 -16.68 13.25 7.73
C HIS A 100 -16.25 14.50 8.50
N ASP A 101 -14.94 14.69 8.68
CA ASP A 101 -14.36 15.91 9.27
C ASP A 101 -13.13 16.33 8.45
N PRO A 102 -13.34 16.94 7.27
CA PRO A 102 -12.25 17.27 6.37
C PRO A 102 -11.22 18.13 7.08
N ARG A 103 -11.64 19.17 7.83
CA ARG A 103 -10.77 20.17 8.46
C ARG A 103 -9.73 19.60 9.42
N ARG A 104 -9.95 18.41 9.98
CA ARG A 104 -8.98 17.71 10.84
C ARG A 104 -7.93 16.91 10.08
N VAL A 105 -8.10 16.69 8.78
CA VAL A 105 -7.14 15.92 7.97
C VAL A 105 -5.82 16.67 7.87
N ARG A 106 -4.76 16.01 8.33
CA ARG A 106 -3.36 16.41 8.20
C ARG A 106 -2.56 15.26 7.64
N ALA A 107 -2.46 15.20 6.31
CA ALA A 107 -1.83 14.07 5.64
C ALA A 107 -0.32 13.93 5.89
N ASP A 108 0.35 14.94 6.41
CA ASP A 108 1.75 14.94 6.87
C ASP A 108 1.92 14.58 8.35
N GLU A 109 0.84 14.46 9.10
CA GLU A 109 0.79 13.86 10.43
C GLU A 109 0.46 12.36 10.34
N TRP A 110 0.73 11.63 11.42
CA TRP A 110 0.42 10.20 11.46
C TRP A 110 -1.09 9.96 11.42
N MET A 111 -1.53 9.25 10.38
CA MET A 111 -2.90 8.80 10.21
C MET A 111 -2.96 7.27 10.31
N PHE A 112 -3.96 6.77 11.03
CA PHE A 112 -4.24 5.35 11.10
C PHE A 112 -5.24 4.97 10.00
N SER A 113 -4.95 3.90 9.27
CA SER A 113 -5.85 3.33 8.28
C SER A 113 -6.10 1.87 8.60
N GLU A 114 -7.39 1.50 8.68
CA GLU A 114 -7.86 0.12 8.71
C GLU A 114 -8.58 -0.15 7.37
N MET A 115 -8.22 -1.25 6.72
CA MET A 115 -8.78 -1.68 5.43
C MET A 115 -9.16 -3.15 5.53
N ASP A 116 -10.27 -3.52 4.90
CA ASP A 116 -10.72 -4.89 4.77
C ASP A 116 -11.25 -5.15 3.36
N THR A 117 -11.16 -6.41 2.93
CA THR A 117 -11.84 -6.90 1.73
C THR A 117 -12.98 -7.81 2.19
N PRO A 118 -14.25 -7.44 1.93
CA PRO A 118 -15.39 -8.27 2.30
C PRO A 118 -15.51 -9.51 1.41
N TRP A 119 -15.04 -9.43 0.16
CA TRP A 119 -14.99 -10.50 -0.84
C TRP A 119 -13.96 -10.17 -1.93
N ALA A 120 -13.37 -11.19 -2.54
CA ALA A 120 -12.53 -11.12 -3.75
C ALA A 120 -12.49 -12.48 -4.46
#